data_AF-A0A538G1G8-F1
#
_entry.id   AF-A0A538G1G8-F1
#
_cell.length_a   1.000
_cell.length_b   1.000
_cell.length_c   1.000
_cell.angle_alpha   90.00
_cell.angle_beta   90.00
_cell.angle_gamma   90.00
#
_symmetry.space_group_name_H-M   'P 1'
#
loop_
_entity.id
_entity.type
_entity.pdbx_description
1 polymer ?
#
loop_
_entity_poly.entity_id
_entity_poly.type
_entity_poly.pdbx_seq_one_letter_code
_entity_poly.pdbx_strand_id
1 'polypeptide(L)' 'MSRIGKQPIELPSGVNVAISPGRVQVNGPLGELSQNVPARMQISQDDGTIVVKRPTERGDDRALHGLTRSLVAN' A
#
# COMPACT_ATOMS: atom_id res chain seq x y z
N MET A 1 -7.59 -13.94 -11.08
CA MET A 1 -6.28 -13.36 -10.71
C MET A 1 -6.43 -11.86 -10.59
N SER A 2 -6.45 -11.31 -9.36
CA SER A 2 -6.60 -9.86 -9.16
C SER A 2 -5.35 -9.15 -9.70
N ARG A 3 -5.53 -8.33 -10.74
CA ARG A 3 -4.47 -7.47 -11.31
C ARG A 3 -4.31 -6.16 -10.54
N ILE A 4 -5.26 -5.85 -9.65
CA ILE A 4 -5.34 -4.58 -8.90
C ILE A 4 -4.10 -4.34 -8.05
N GLY A 5 -3.57 -5.37 -7.38
CA GLY A 5 -2.38 -5.20 -6.54
C GLY A 5 -1.13 -4.76 -7.31
N LYS A 6 -1.05 -5.06 -8.62
CA LYS A 6 0.09 -4.62 -9.46
C LYS A 6 0.00 -3.17 -9.91
N GLN A 7 -1.16 -2.53 -9.71
CA GLN A 7 -1.35 -1.15 -10.13
C GLN A 7 -0.69 -0.23 -9.09
N PRO A 8 0.20 0.67 -9.51
CA PRO A 8 0.71 1.72 -8.62
C PRO A 8 -0.44 2.59 -8.11
N ILE A 9 -0.23 3.18 -6.95
CA ILE A 9 -1.13 4.17 -6.34
C ILE A 9 -0.45 5.53 -6.51
N GLU A 10 -1.03 6.41 -7.29
CA GLU A 10 -0.54 7.79 -7.44
C GLU A 10 -0.91 8.59 -6.20
N LEU A 11 0.08 9.25 -5.58
CA LEU A 11 -0.13 10.12 -4.43
C LEU A 11 -0.42 11.54 -4.92
N PRO A 12 -1.55 12.15 -4.50
CA PRO A 12 -1.81 13.55 -4.79
C PRO A 12 -0.82 14.45 -4.05
N SER A 13 -0.55 15.62 -4.63
CA SER A 13 0.38 16.61 -4.08
C SER A 13 -0.03 17.04 -2.68
N GLY A 14 0.90 16.95 -1.72
CA GLY A 14 0.64 17.33 -0.32
C GLY A 14 0.20 16.17 0.59
N VAL A 15 0.13 14.95 0.07
CA VAL A 15 -0.02 13.74 0.89
C VAL A 15 1.34 13.11 1.15
N ASN A 16 1.66 12.89 2.42
CA ASN A 16 2.88 12.25 2.86
C ASN A 16 2.57 10.87 3.44
N VAL A 17 3.34 9.86 3.08
CA VAL A 17 3.09 8.48 3.52
C VAL A 17 4.31 7.93 4.26
N ALA A 18 4.11 7.53 5.51
CA ALA A 18 5.09 6.86 6.31
C ALA A 18 4.81 5.34 6.32
N ILE A 19 5.76 4.58 5.79
CA ILE A 19 5.66 3.12 5.70
C ILE A 19 6.47 2.51 6.85
N SER A 20 5.82 1.69 7.67
CA SER A 20 6.44 0.91 8.74
C SER A 20 6.11 -0.58 8.60
N PRO A 21 6.89 -1.48 9.21
CA PRO A 21 6.57 -2.91 9.21
C PRO A 21 5.17 -3.16 9.82
N GLY A 22 4.22 -3.58 8.99
CA GLY A 22 2.85 -3.88 9.41
C GLY A 22 1.91 -2.68 9.59
N ARG A 23 2.36 -1.46 9.26
CA ARG A 23 1.55 -0.25 9.38
C ARG A 23 1.91 0.78 8.31
N VAL A 24 0.90 1.40 7.73
CA VAL A 24 1.04 2.56 6.85
C VAL A 24 0.34 3.74 7.49
N GLN A 25 1.03 4.88 7.58
CA GLN A 25 0.46 6.14 8.03
C GLN A 25 0.42 7.11 6.85
N VAL A 26 -0.73 7.73 6.64
CA VAL A 26 -0.97 8.70 5.57
C VAL A 26 -1.31 10.03 6.24
N ASN A 27 -0.53 11.04 5.94
CA ASN A 27 -0.72 12.41 6.40
C ASN A 27 -1.16 13.25 5.21
N GLY A 28 -2.36 13.80 5.27
CA GLY A 28 -2.91 14.65 4.23
C GLY A 28 -3.51 15.95 4.79
N PRO A 29 -4.06 16.80 3.90
CA PRO A 29 -4.67 18.07 4.32
C PRO A 29 -5.89 17.89 5.22
N LEU A 30 -6.53 16.72 5.21
CA LEU A 30 -7.69 16.39 6.03
C LEU A 30 -7.35 15.74 7.38
N GLY A 31 -6.06 15.48 7.66
CA GLY A 31 -5.58 14.84 8.88
C GLY A 31 -4.64 13.67 8.63
N GLU A 32 -4.40 12.90 9.69
CA GLU A 32 -3.58 11.69 9.67
C GLU A 32 -4.45 10.43 9.76
N LEU A 33 -4.10 9.40 9.00
CA LEU A 33 -4.77 8.10 9.02
C LEU A 33 -3.73 6.99 9.14
N SER A 34 -3.93 6.08 10.09
CA SER A 34 -3.07 4.92 10.27
C SER A 34 -3.82 3.64 9.91
N GLN A 35 -3.29 2.89 8.96
CA GLN A 35 -3.84 1.62 8.51
C GLN A 35 -2.89 0.48 8.86
N ASN A 36 -3.40 -0.55 9.52
CA ASN A 36 -2.64 -1.78 9.74
C ASN A 36 -2.66 -2.61 8.46
N VAL A 37 -1.49 -3.06 8.03
CA VAL A 37 -1.29 -3.86 6.82
C VAL A 37 -0.51 -5.13 7.16
N PRO A 38 -0.63 -6.21 6.38
CA PRO A 38 0.17 -7.41 6.61
C PRO A 38 1.66 -7.10 6.47
N ALA A 39 2.45 -7.28 7.53
CA ALA A 39 3.91 -7.01 7.53
C ALA A 39 4.70 -7.83 6.50
N ARG A 40 4.10 -8.91 6.00
CA ARG A 40 4.64 -9.75 4.91
C ARG A 40 4.62 -9.06 3.54
N MET A 41 3.79 -8.03 3.35
CA MET A 41 3.73 -7.26 2.10
C MET A 41 4.79 -6.17 2.13
N GLN A 42 5.61 -6.10 1.08
CA GLN A 42 6.55 -5.00 0.89
C GLN A 42 5.81 -3.84 0.27
N ILE A 43 5.94 -2.65 0.86
CA ILE A 43 5.37 -1.42 0.32
C ILE A 43 6.56 -0.51 0.03
N SER A 44 6.65 -0.03 -1.21
CA SER A 44 7.70 0.87 -1.65
C SER A 44 7.06 2.14 -2.18
N GLN A 45 7.69 3.28 -1.87
CA GLN A 45 7.33 4.57 -2.44
C GLN A 45 8.36 4.93 -3.50
N ASP A 46 7.91 5.30 -4.69
CA ASP A 46 8.74 5.62 -5.86
C ASP A 46 8.17 6.86 -6.55
N ASP A 47 8.92 7.97 -6.55
CA ASP A 47 8.58 9.24 -7.22
C ASP A 47 7.09 9.66 -7.16
N GLY A 48 6.50 9.66 -5.96
CA GLY A 48 5.10 10.06 -5.77
C GLY A 48 4.08 8.97 -6.10
N THR A 49 4.52 7.74 -6.30
CA THR A 49 3.66 6.55 -6.38
C THR A 49 3.99 5.56 -5.26
N ILE A 50 2.98 4.80 -4.84
CA ILE A 50 3.15 3.67 -3.93
C ILE A 50 2.96 2.38 -4.72
N VAL A 51 3.93 1.49 -4.61
CA VAL A 51 3.90 0.15 -5.19
C VAL A 51 3.93 -0.87 -4.08
N VAL A 52 2.93 -1.75 -4.08
CA VAL A 52 2.93 -2.92 -3.21
C VAL A 52 3.61 -4.07 -3.96
N LYS A 53 4.51 -4.78 -3.27
CA LYS A 53 5.20 -5.97 -3.75
C LYS A 53 4.89 -7.13 -2.82
N ARG A 54 4.53 -8.27 -3.41
CA ARG A 54 4.30 -9.52 -2.70
C ARG A 54 5.61 -10.33 -2.60
N PRO A 55 5.85 -11.03 -1.48
CA PRO A 55 7.04 -11.84 -1.30
C PRO A 55 7.00 -13.15 -2.10
N THR A 56 5.81 -13.73 -2.32
CA THR A 56 5.67 -15.00 -3.06
C THR A 56 4.48 -14.97 -4.02
N GLU A 57 4.44 -15.93 -4.95
CA GLU A 57 3.31 -16.15 -5.87
C GLU A 57 2.23 -17.08 -5.30
N ARG A 58 2.22 -17.38 -3.99
CA ARG A 58 1.18 -18.21 -3.36
C ARG A 58 -0.20 -17.55 -3.43
N GLY A 59 -1.26 -18.35 -3.36
CA GLY A 59 -2.65 -17.86 -3.44
C GLY A 59 -2.95 -16.78 -2.40
N ASP A 60 -2.55 -17.00 -1.15
CA ASP A 60 -2.76 -16.08 -0.03
C ASP A 60 -2.04 -14.75 -0.24
N ASP A 61 -0.82 -14.78 -0.78
CA ASP A 61 -0.07 -13.59 -1.16
C ASP A 61 -0.79 -12.77 -2.21
N ARG A 62 -1.36 -13.42 -3.23
CA ARG A 62 -2.10 -12.72 -4.27
C ARG A 62 -3.37 -12.06 -3.73
N ALA A 63 -4.06 -12.71 -2.79
CA ALA A 63 -5.25 -12.17 -2.14
C ALA A 63 -4.89 -10.95 -1.27
N LEU A 64 -3.88 -11.09 -0.41
CA LEU A 64 -3.42 -10.03 0.47
C LEU A 64 -2.81 -8.86 -0.29
N HIS A 65 -2.22 -9.09 -1.47
CA HIS A 65 -1.65 -8.06 -2.32
C HIS A 65 -2.72 -7.08 -2.82
N GLY A 66 -3.84 -7.62 -3.33
CA GLY A 66 -4.98 -6.79 -3.74
C GLY A 66 -5.61 -6.03 -2.58
N LEU A 67 -5.81 -6.71 -1.44
CA LEU A 67 -6.35 -6.10 -0.22
C LEU A 67 -5.49 -4.94 0.28
N THR A 68 -4.18 -5.16 0.39
CA THR A 68 -3.23 -4.14 0.91
C THR A 68 -3.23 -2.91 0.01
N ARG A 69 -3.20 -3.09 -1.32
CA ARG A 69 -3.30 -1.98 -2.27
C ARG A 69 -4.61 -1.21 -2.07
N SER A 70 -5.75 -1.89 -1.98
CA SER A 70 -7.05 -1.24 -1.78
C SER A 70 -7.13 -0.48 -0.46
N LEU A 71 -6.59 -1.03 0.64
CA LEU A 71 -6.58 -0.37 1.94
C LEU A 71 -5.74 0.92 1.95
N VAL A 72 -4.64 0.95 1.20
CA VAL A 72 -3.77 2.14 1.10
C VAL A 72 -4.33 3.17 0.11
N ALA A 73 -5.12 2.75 -0.87
CA ALA A 73 -5.69 3.62 -1.91
C ALA A 73 -7.09 4.19 -1.57
N ASN A 74 -7.70 3.77 -0.46
CA ASN A 74 -8.96 4.32 0.04
C ASN A 74 -8.76 5.71 0.61
#